data_AF-A0A239QG94-F1
#
_entry.id   AF-A0A239QG94-F1
#
_cell.length_a   1.000
_cell.length_b   1.000
_cell.length_c   1.000
_cell.angle_alpha   90.00
_cell.angle_beta   90.00
_cell.angle_gamma   90.00
#
_symmetry.space_group_name_H-M   'P 1'
#
loop_
_entity.id
_entity.type
_entity.pdbx_description
1 polymer ?
#
loop_
_entity_poly.entity_id
_entity_poly.type
_entity_poly.pdbx_seq_one_letter_code
_entity_poly.pdbx_strand_id
1 'polypeptide(L)'
;MRKQEAEKVLESWLNPVLGFALKRCKTPEDAEDLSQEIILRVYRALLLRDDVEDVSKFIWTVAHNALCNYYRSASKNMIGIPVEALADLPAESAEDAEEDAETVERLKKEIAYLSGLQRKIVIAYYIDHKKQEQIARELGIPVGTVKWHLFEAKKELKKGMGKMREASSLKYNPVRFVTRGITGSLGRKDVYDMFGSPLVQNLCYAVRDTWKTVNEIADDLGVSPVYLEDEAARLEEFGFLKKKGDKYLADFLLEEPSLDFLRLENDTYKAAADLFADELYARLTERGVLDSPAITGRWKTDKNFLLWALIPYIAACSGDSVREMKISFEEAATVRKDGGTNIFHAQVREAVPEEYEAMNGWFGPCWNGDGKHILWQVGSEWSDNLQERAMNYQEDAAKILALYEREQQEKLSVDEYAWLAQMGQIVLDSEDRAQWQIVVLDNQQIREELLAIGTKIREEKAAEFRKLKEAYTRAALKDLPAQMRKMKEFELQFLFNSDGRFVYHCLKKLVNSGKLTPPPEEQKKAMSTLIMPA
;
A
#
# COMPACT_ATOMS: atom_id res chain seq x y z
N MET A 1 46.63 -18.21 21.18
CA MET A 1 46.60 -19.28 22.22
C MET A 1 47.50 -20.45 21.83
N ARG A 2 48.16 -21.18 22.76
CA ARG A 2 48.99 -22.36 22.41
C ARG A 2 48.09 -23.56 22.04
N LYS A 3 48.52 -24.39 21.08
CA LYS A 3 47.75 -25.55 20.56
C LYS A 3 47.15 -26.45 21.66
N GLN A 4 47.97 -26.82 22.64
CA GLN A 4 47.56 -27.68 23.75
C GLN A 4 46.52 -27.04 24.68
N GLU A 5 46.50 -25.70 24.79
CA GLU A 5 45.51 -24.97 25.59
C GLU A 5 44.17 -24.89 24.85
N ALA A 6 44.18 -24.70 23.52
CA ALA A 6 42.98 -24.69 22.70
C ALA A 6 42.29 -26.07 22.66
N GLU A 7 43.05 -27.15 22.56
CA GLU A 7 42.53 -28.53 22.59
C GLU A 7 41.83 -28.81 23.93
N LYS A 8 42.45 -28.46 25.06
CA LYS A 8 41.87 -28.67 26.40
C LYS A 8 40.59 -27.89 26.63
N VAL A 9 40.50 -26.66 26.11
CA VAL A 9 39.25 -25.90 26.14
C VAL A 9 38.18 -26.63 25.33
N LEU A 10 38.49 -27.04 24.10
CA LEU A 10 37.51 -27.65 23.21
C LEU A 10 36.98 -29.00 23.70
N GLU A 11 37.79 -29.81 24.37
CA GLU A 11 37.33 -31.06 24.99
C GLU A 11 36.11 -30.83 25.92
N SER A 12 36.13 -29.76 26.72
CA SER A 12 35.00 -29.40 27.59
C SER A 12 33.76 -28.90 26.85
N TRP A 13 33.90 -28.56 25.56
CA TRP A 13 32.84 -27.98 24.72
C TRP A 13 32.26 -28.95 23.68
N LEU A 14 32.84 -30.13 23.49
CA LEU A 14 32.32 -31.17 22.59
C LEU A 14 30.87 -31.53 22.93
N ASN A 15 30.58 -31.87 24.19
CA ASN A 15 29.23 -32.26 24.62
C ASN A 15 28.22 -31.09 24.58
N PRO A 16 28.55 -29.87 25.08
CA PRO A 16 27.66 -28.71 24.94
C PRO A 16 27.32 -28.34 23.50
N VAL A 17 28.30 -28.39 22.58
CA VAL A 17 28.10 -28.06 21.17
C VAL A 17 27.30 -29.15 20.46
N LEU A 18 27.58 -30.42 20.75
CA LEU A 18 26.77 -31.54 20.24
C LEU A 18 25.32 -31.45 20.74
N GLY A 19 25.11 -31.17 22.03
CA GLY A 19 23.76 -30.96 22.59
C GLY A 19 23.05 -29.72 22.00
N PHE A 20 23.80 -28.71 21.57
CA PHE A 20 23.25 -27.57 20.83
C PHE A 20 22.81 -27.94 19.43
N ALA A 21 23.59 -28.76 18.72
CA ALA A 21 23.32 -29.22 17.37
C ALA A 21 22.18 -30.25 17.32
N LEU A 22 22.16 -31.22 18.25
CA LEU A 22 21.11 -32.25 18.36
C LEU A 22 19.70 -31.65 18.54
N LYS A 23 19.60 -30.50 19.22
CA LYS A 23 18.32 -29.79 19.42
C LYS A 23 17.85 -29.00 18.19
N ARG A 24 18.65 -28.91 17.12
CA ARG A 24 18.49 -27.92 16.04
C ARG A 24 18.68 -28.47 14.63
N CYS A 25 19.36 -29.61 14.48
CA CYS A 25 19.48 -30.37 13.25
C CYS A 25 18.31 -31.35 13.08
N LYS A 26 18.10 -31.85 11.85
CA LYS A 26 16.98 -32.74 11.54
C LYS A 26 17.29 -34.21 11.85
N THR A 27 18.55 -34.60 11.64
CA THR A 27 19.05 -35.95 11.90
C THR A 27 20.20 -35.92 12.90
N PRO A 28 20.43 -37.01 13.66
CA PRO A 28 21.62 -37.15 14.49
C PRO A 28 22.93 -36.97 13.71
N GLU A 29 22.97 -37.45 12.47
CA GLU A 29 24.13 -37.33 11.58
C GLU A 29 24.42 -35.86 11.23
N ASP A 30 23.37 -35.08 10.88
CA ASP A 30 23.50 -33.63 10.65
C ASP A 30 23.95 -32.89 11.92
N ALA A 31 23.53 -33.36 13.10
CA ALA A 31 23.93 -32.79 14.37
C ALA A 31 25.41 -33.05 14.67
N GLU A 32 25.90 -34.26 14.39
CA GLU A 32 27.30 -34.62 14.52
C GLU A 32 28.15 -33.78 13.57
N ASP A 33 27.78 -33.69 12.30
CA ASP A 33 28.49 -32.90 11.28
C ASP A 33 28.55 -31.41 11.65
N LEU A 34 27.42 -30.81 12.05
CA LEU A 34 27.38 -29.42 12.47
C LEU A 34 28.24 -29.20 13.72
N SER A 35 28.21 -30.13 14.68
CA SER A 35 29.01 -30.02 15.89
C SER A 35 30.51 -30.06 15.60
N GLN A 36 30.94 -30.96 14.69
CA GLN A 36 32.34 -31.06 14.25
C GLN A 36 32.76 -29.79 13.51
N GLU A 37 31.89 -29.25 12.65
CA GLU A 37 32.16 -28.00 11.94
C GLU A 37 32.35 -26.81 12.89
N ILE A 38 31.50 -26.69 13.90
CA ILE A 38 31.60 -25.63 14.92
C ILE A 38 32.92 -25.74 15.68
N ILE A 39 33.25 -26.95 16.17
CA ILE A 39 34.47 -27.20 16.94
C ILE A 39 35.72 -26.90 16.09
N LEU A 40 35.72 -27.31 14.82
CA LEU A 40 36.83 -27.05 13.90
C LEU A 40 37.02 -25.56 13.61
N ARG A 41 35.93 -24.81 13.44
CA ARG A 41 35.97 -23.36 13.21
C ARG A 41 36.47 -22.61 14.45
N VAL A 42 36.01 -23.00 15.64
CA VAL A 42 36.50 -22.45 16.90
C VAL A 42 37.99 -22.75 17.08
N TYR A 43 38.41 -24.00 16.85
CA TYR A 43 39.81 -24.41 16.96
C TYR A 43 40.72 -23.56 16.09
N ARG A 44 40.38 -23.42 14.80
CA ARG A 44 41.14 -22.58 13.86
C ARG A 44 41.20 -21.12 14.34
N ALA A 45 40.08 -20.57 14.82
CA ALA A 45 40.04 -19.19 15.27
C ALA A 45 40.84 -18.94 16.55
N LEU A 46 40.84 -19.87 17.52
CA LEU A 46 41.62 -19.73 18.77
C LEU A 46 43.14 -19.86 18.55
N LEU A 47 43.57 -20.54 17.49
CA LEU A 47 44.98 -20.60 17.10
C LEU A 47 45.48 -19.31 16.42
N LEU A 48 44.58 -18.57 15.78
CA LEU A 48 44.89 -17.36 15.00
C LEU A 48 44.64 -16.06 15.76
N ARG A 49 43.81 -16.08 16.81
CA ARG A 49 43.39 -14.89 17.55
C ARG A 49 43.81 -14.94 19.01
N ASP A 50 44.39 -13.83 19.46
CA ASP A 50 44.86 -13.64 20.83
C ASP A 50 43.98 -12.63 21.61
N ASP A 51 42.91 -12.11 21.00
CA ASP A 51 42.02 -11.06 21.50
C ASP A 51 40.64 -11.58 21.98
N VAL A 52 40.51 -12.88 22.24
CA VAL A 52 39.24 -13.47 22.71
C VAL A 52 39.09 -13.29 24.21
N GLU A 53 38.37 -12.24 24.64
CA GLU A 53 38.12 -11.93 26.06
C GLU A 53 37.19 -12.94 26.75
N ASP A 54 36.16 -13.45 26.05
CA ASP A 54 35.23 -14.47 26.55
C ASP A 54 35.07 -15.61 25.52
N VAL A 55 35.73 -16.73 25.82
CA VAL A 55 35.77 -17.91 24.97
C VAL A 55 34.39 -18.57 24.85
N SER A 56 33.55 -18.52 25.89
CA SER A 56 32.20 -19.12 25.88
C SER A 56 31.29 -18.35 24.93
N LYS A 57 31.30 -17.02 25.04
CA LYS A 57 30.53 -16.15 24.15
C LYS A 57 31.00 -16.29 22.69
N PHE A 58 32.31 -16.41 22.50
CA PHE A 58 32.90 -16.64 21.18
C PHE A 58 32.45 -17.96 20.55
N ILE A 59 32.51 -19.07 21.31
CA ILE A 59 32.06 -20.40 20.85
C ILE A 59 30.58 -20.36 20.45
N TRP A 60 29.72 -19.76 21.26
CA TRP A 60 28.29 -19.64 20.92
C TRP A 60 28.03 -18.78 19.69
N THR A 61 28.84 -17.74 19.47
CA THR A 61 28.77 -16.91 18.26
C THR A 61 29.12 -17.73 17.00
N VAL A 62 30.18 -18.54 17.07
CA VAL A 62 30.56 -19.43 15.96
C VAL A 62 29.50 -20.50 15.73
N ALA A 63 28.94 -21.06 16.80
CA ALA A 63 27.87 -22.06 16.74
C ALA A 63 26.61 -21.52 16.04
N HIS A 64 26.18 -20.31 16.39
CA HIS A 64 25.01 -19.69 15.77
C HIS A 64 25.24 -19.38 14.28
N ASN A 65 26.44 -18.93 13.92
CA ASN A 65 26.77 -18.65 12.52
C ASN A 65 26.84 -19.92 11.66
N ALA A 66 27.40 -21.02 12.21
CA ALA A 66 27.41 -22.31 11.53
C ALA A 66 25.98 -22.86 11.34
N LEU A 67 25.12 -22.73 12.36
CA LEU A 67 23.72 -23.12 12.28
C LEU A 67 22.94 -22.33 11.22
N CYS A 68 23.13 -21.01 11.14
CA CYS A 68 22.52 -20.19 10.09
C CYS A 68 22.94 -20.63 8.69
N ASN A 69 24.19 -21.07 8.51
CA ASN A 69 24.66 -21.62 7.25
C ASN A 69 24.04 -22.98 6.95
N TYR A 70 23.93 -23.86 7.96
CA TYR A 70 23.22 -25.13 7.85
C TYR A 70 21.77 -24.93 7.37
N TYR A 71 21.00 -24.04 7.99
CA TYR A 71 19.62 -23.77 7.55
C TYR A 71 19.53 -23.19 6.13
N ARG A 72 20.47 -22.32 5.72
CA ARG A 72 20.53 -21.80 4.35
C ARG A 72 20.82 -22.90 3.33
N SER A 73 21.65 -23.89 3.68
CA SER A 73 21.96 -25.02 2.81
C SER A 73 20.81 -26.04 2.75
N ALA A 74 20.16 -26.33 3.88
CA ALA A 74 18.99 -27.19 3.96
C ALA A 74 17.78 -26.63 3.19
N SER A 75 17.63 -25.30 3.14
CA SER A 75 16.62 -24.62 2.34
C SER A 75 16.84 -24.74 0.82
N LYS A 76 18.07 -25.00 0.35
CA LYS A 76 18.38 -25.20 -1.07
C LYS A 76 18.14 -26.64 -1.55
N ASN A 77 18.14 -27.62 -0.65
CA ASN A 77 17.95 -29.03 -0.96
C ASN A 77 16.49 -29.50 -0.81
N MET A 78 15.55 -28.59 -0.54
CA MET A 78 14.12 -28.89 -0.37
C MET A 78 13.34 -28.89 -1.70
N ILE A 79 13.90 -29.55 -2.72
CA ILE A 79 13.15 -29.98 -3.91
C ILE A 79 13.32 -31.50 -4.03
N GLY A 80 12.32 -32.22 -3.55
CA GLY A 80 12.09 -33.64 -3.86
C GLY A 80 12.65 -34.65 -2.86
N ILE A 81 11.81 -35.10 -1.92
CA ILE A 81 11.92 -36.46 -1.35
C ILE A 81 10.50 -37.08 -1.36
N PRO A 82 10.31 -38.25 -1.99
CA PRO A 82 9.05 -39.00 -1.99
C PRO A 82 8.66 -39.52 -0.60
N VAL A 83 7.35 -39.65 -0.39
CA VAL A 83 6.69 -39.99 0.89
C VAL A 83 6.94 -41.45 1.33
N GLU A 84 7.61 -42.28 0.54
CA GLU A 84 7.85 -43.70 0.89
C GLU A 84 9.02 -43.97 1.85
N ALA A 85 9.82 -42.98 2.27
CA ALA A 85 11.00 -43.20 3.14
C ALA A 85 10.73 -43.12 4.66
N LEU A 86 9.49 -42.89 5.09
CA LEU A 86 9.13 -42.70 6.51
C LEU A 86 8.61 -43.96 7.23
N ALA A 87 8.69 -45.14 6.59
CA ALA A 87 8.01 -46.34 7.09
C ALA A 87 8.83 -47.27 8.00
N ASP A 88 10.14 -47.07 8.18
CA ASP A 88 11.00 -48.03 8.91
C ASP A 88 11.91 -47.38 9.99
N LEU A 89 11.31 -46.85 11.06
CA LEU A 89 12.04 -46.58 12.31
C LEU A 89 11.36 -47.27 13.50
N PRO A 90 12.09 -47.97 14.39
CA PRO A 90 11.50 -48.69 15.51
C PRO A 90 10.93 -47.71 16.54
N ALA A 91 9.63 -47.84 16.82
CA ALA A 91 8.95 -47.13 17.89
C ALA A 91 9.17 -47.84 19.24
N GLU A 92 10.22 -47.45 19.98
CA GLU A 92 10.27 -47.68 21.42
C GLU A 92 10.80 -46.41 22.11
N SER A 93 9.96 -45.80 22.96
CA SER A 93 10.22 -44.69 23.91
C SER A 93 10.30 -43.22 23.42
N ALA A 94 9.60 -42.86 22.33
CA ALA A 94 9.48 -41.46 21.88
C ALA A 94 8.19 -40.74 22.32
N GLU A 95 7.12 -41.47 22.65
CA GLU A 95 5.77 -40.91 22.82
C GLU A 95 5.66 -39.96 24.04
N ASP A 96 6.24 -40.31 25.20
CA ASP A 96 6.15 -39.49 26.42
C ASP A 96 6.98 -38.18 26.33
N ALA A 97 8.11 -38.20 25.63
CA ALA A 97 8.98 -37.04 25.46
C ALA A 97 8.47 -36.08 24.37
N GLU A 98 7.80 -36.60 23.34
CA GLU A 98 7.12 -35.80 22.32
C GLU A 98 5.84 -35.14 22.86
N GLU A 99 5.03 -35.84 23.68
CA GLU A 99 3.85 -35.25 24.34
C GLU A 99 4.22 -34.06 25.24
N ASP A 100 5.33 -34.16 25.98
CA ASP A 100 5.83 -33.07 26.82
C ASP A 100 6.33 -31.88 25.99
N ALA A 101 7.03 -32.12 24.88
CA ALA A 101 7.52 -31.07 23.99
C ALA A 101 6.37 -30.33 23.29
N GLU A 102 5.37 -31.05 22.79
CA GLU A 102 4.19 -30.46 22.17
C GLU A 102 3.37 -29.64 23.17
N THR A 103 3.20 -30.16 24.40
CA THR A 103 2.51 -29.45 25.48
C THR A 103 3.22 -28.16 25.86
N VAL A 104 4.56 -28.18 25.94
CA VAL A 104 5.38 -27.00 26.22
C VAL A 104 5.28 -25.97 25.09
N GLU A 105 5.33 -26.40 23.82
CA GLU A 105 5.16 -25.49 22.69
C GLU A 105 3.74 -24.91 22.62
N ARG A 106 2.71 -25.70 22.94
CA ARG A 106 1.34 -25.21 23.08
C ARG A 106 1.23 -24.17 24.18
N LEU A 107 1.83 -24.42 25.35
CA LEU A 107 1.84 -23.47 26.46
C LEU A 107 2.56 -22.16 26.09
N LYS A 108 3.71 -22.22 25.40
CA LYS A 108 4.41 -21.03 24.91
C LYS A 108 3.54 -20.21 23.95
N LYS A 109 2.81 -20.88 23.05
CA LYS A 109 1.84 -20.22 22.17
C LYS A 109 0.72 -19.56 22.98
N GLU A 110 0.16 -20.23 23.98
CA GLU A 110 -0.88 -19.65 24.84
C GLU A 110 -0.40 -18.42 25.63
N ILE A 111 0.86 -18.40 26.08
CA ILE A 111 1.45 -17.25 26.77
C ILE A 111 1.43 -16.00 25.87
N ALA A 112 1.58 -16.16 24.54
CA ALA A 112 1.50 -15.04 23.61
C ALA A 112 0.12 -14.35 23.63
N TYR A 113 -0.96 -15.11 23.88
CA TYR A 113 -2.35 -14.60 23.88
C TYR A 113 -2.78 -13.89 25.15
N LEU A 114 -1.96 -13.95 26.20
CA LEU A 114 -2.15 -13.11 27.38
C LEU A 114 -1.97 -11.63 26.99
N SER A 115 -2.65 -10.73 27.69
CA SER A 115 -2.37 -9.29 27.54
C SER A 115 -0.89 -9.00 27.78
N GLY A 116 -0.32 -7.99 27.12
CA GLY A 116 1.11 -7.66 27.27
C GLY A 116 1.57 -7.51 28.73
N LEU A 117 0.71 -6.97 29.61
CA LEU A 117 1.00 -6.87 31.04
C LEU A 117 0.98 -8.23 31.75
N GLN A 118 -0.06 -9.06 31.52
CA GLN A 118 -0.11 -10.42 32.08
C GLN A 118 1.07 -11.27 31.60
N ARG A 119 1.41 -11.19 30.31
CA ARG A 119 2.54 -11.91 29.70
C ARG A 119 3.86 -11.56 30.37
N LYS A 120 4.15 -10.26 30.55
CA LYS A 120 5.34 -9.78 31.28
C LYS A 120 5.40 -10.33 32.71
N ILE A 121 4.27 -10.30 33.43
CA ILE A 121 4.18 -10.80 34.81
C ILE A 121 4.40 -12.32 34.86
N VAL A 122 3.81 -13.08 33.94
CA VAL A 122 3.94 -14.55 33.84
C VAL A 122 5.39 -14.94 33.53
N ILE A 123 6.03 -14.29 32.56
CA ILE A 123 7.44 -14.54 32.22
C ILE A 123 8.33 -14.22 33.43
N ALA A 124 8.18 -13.04 34.02
CA ALA A 124 9.00 -12.63 35.15
C ALA A 124 8.87 -13.56 36.37
N TYR A 125 7.68 -14.12 36.60
CA TYR A 125 7.44 -15.03 37.72
C TYR A 125 7.87 -16.47 37.44
N TYR A 126 7.42 -17.06 36.34
CA TYR A 126 7.61 -18.50 36.07
C TYR A 126 8.90 -18.82 35.32
N ILE A 127 9.41 -17.90 34.49
CA ILE A 127 10.62 -18.09 33.69
C ILE A 127 11.82 -17.44 34.37
N ASP A 128 11.69 -16.18 34.79
CA ASP A 128 12.80 -15.43 35.40
C ASP A 128 12.90 -15.64 36.93
N HIS A 129 11.99 -16.42 37.52
CA HIS A 129 11.94 -16.76 38.95
C HIS A 129 11.95 -15.56 39.92
N LYS A 130 11.38 -14.41 39.50
CA LYS A 130 11.30 -13.21 40.35
C LYS A 130 10.20 -13.30 41.39
N LYS A 131 10.41 -12.67 42.54
CA LYS A 131 9.38 -12.55 43.60
C LYS A 131 8.33 -11.51 43.21
N GLN A 132 7.08 -11.68 43.66
CA GLN A 132 5.96 -10.78 43.33
C GLN A 132 6.26 -9.32 43.71
N GLU A 133 6.97 -9.09 44.81
CA GLU A 133 7.40 -7.77 45.28
C GLU A 133 8.48 -7.15 44.39
N GLN A 134 9.31 -7.96 43.73
CA GLN A 134 10.28 -7.48 42.73
C GLN A 134 9.56 -7.09 41.45
N ILE A 135 8.65 -7.93 40.96
CA ILE A 135 7.84 -7.67 39.76
C ILE A 135 7.00 -6.39 39.94
N ALA A 136 6.37 -6.23 41.10
CA ALA A 136 5.60 -5.03 41.45
C ALA A 136 6.46 -3.75 41.39
N ARG A 137 7.69 -3.80 41.92
CA ARG A 137 8.63 -2.67 41.88
C ARG A 137 9.12 -2.36 40.46
N GLU A 138 9.47 -3.38 39.69
CA GLU A 138 9.95 -3.23 38.31
C GLU A 138 8.87 -2.66 37.38
N LEU A 139 7.63 -3.11 37.53
CA LEU A 139 6.50 -2.69 36.69
C LEU A 139 5.74 -1.47 37.23
N GLY A 140 6.07 -0.99 38.44
CA GLY A 140 5.42 0.16 39.06
C GLY A 140 3.94 -0.07 39.42
N ILE A 141 3.55 -1.30 39.75
CA ILE A 141 2.16 -1.68 40.08
C ILE A 141 2.05 -2.31 41.48
N PRO A 142 0.87 -2.27 42.13
CA PRO A 142 0.69 -2.91 43.44
C PRO A 142 0.94 -4.42 43.41
N VAL A 143 1.50 -4.99 44.48
CA VAL A 143 1.71 -6.44 44.62
C VAL A 143 0.39 -7.22 44.51
N GLY A 144 -0.71 -6.65 45.01
CA GLY A 144 -2.06 -7.22 44.83
C GLY A 144 -2.47 -7.35 43.37
N THR A 145 -2.10 -6.38 42.53
CA THR A 145 -2.33 -6.39 41.08
C THR A 145 -1.49 -7.46 40.39
N VAL A 146 -0.24 -7.67 40.81
CA VAL A 146 0.60 -8.79 40.35
C VAL A 146 -0.05 -10.13 40.66
N LYS A 147 -0.54 -10.32 41.90
CA LYS A 147 -1.26 -11.54 42.31
C LYS A 147 -2.51 -11.78 41.48
N TRP A 148 -3.29 -10.73 41.25
CA TRP A 148 -4.50 -10.80 40.43
C TRP A 148 -4.19 -11.20 38.98
N HIS A 149 -3.19 -10.58 38.35
CA HIS A 149 -2.78 -10.94 36.99
C HIS A 149 -2.26 -12.37 36.88
N LEU A 150 -1.46 -12.86 37.84
CA LEU A 150 -1.01 -14.25 37.86
C LEU A 150 -2.17 -15.24 37.95
N PHE A 151 -3.19 -14.91 38.76
CA PHE A 151 -4.39 -15.72 38.90
C PHE A 151 -5.21 -15.77 37.61
N GLU A 152 -5.51 -14.61 37.02
CA GLU A 152 -6.28 -14.55 35.76
C GLU A 152 -5.49 -15.17 34.59
N ALA A 153 -4.18 -14.93 34.49
CA ALA A 153 -3.36 -15.53 33.45
C ALA A 153 -3.37 -17.07 33.54
N LYS A 154 -3.31 -17.66 34.74
CA LYS A 154 -3.42 -19.12 34.92
C LYS A 154 -4.76 -19.66 34.41
N LYS A 155 -5.85 -18.93 34.66
CA LYS A 155 -7.20 -19.28 34.20
C LYS A 155 -7.32 -19.18 32.68
N GLU A 156 -6.77 -18.12 32.08
CA GLU A 156 -6.73 -17.92 30.62
C GLU A 156 -5.89 -19.00 29.93
N LEU A 157 -4.69 -19.30 30.42
CA LEU A 157 -3.83 -20.36 29.89
C LEU A 157 -4.52 -21.72 29.92
N LYS A 158 -5.19 -22.06 31.04
CA LYS A 158 -5.95 -23.31 31.15
C LYS A 158 -7.08 -23.40 30.12
N LYS A 159 -7.77 -22.29 29.86
CA LYS A 159 -8.83 -22.22 28.84
C LYS A 159 -8.25 -22.34 27.43
N GLY A 160 -7.17 -21.61 27.14
CA GLY A 160 -6.50 -21.59 25.85
C GLY A 160 -5.93 -22.95 25.47
N MET A 161 -5.36 -23.67 26.43
CA MET A 161 -4.87 -25.04 26.21
C MET A 161 -5.94 -26.02 25.75
N GLY A 162 -7.24 -25.79 26.01
CA GLY A 162 -8.33 -26.63 25.52
C GLY A 162 -8.99 -26.12 24.23
N LYS A 163 -8.56 -24.97 23.70
CA LYS A 163 -9.17 -24.32 22.54
C LYS A 163 -8.47 -24.79 21.26
N MET A 164 -9.24 -25.36 20.34
CA MET A 164 -8.78 -25.49 18.96
C MET A 164 -8.95 -24.12 18.27
N ARG A 165 -7.84 -23.51 17.86
CA ARG A 165 -7.87 -22.24 17.11
C ARG A 165 -8.09 -22.55 15.64
N GLU A 166 -9.24 -22.18 15.12
CA GLU A 166 -9.53 -22.27 13.69
C GLU A 166 -8.97 -21.03 13.00
N ALA A 167 -8.00 -21.27 12.11
CA ALA A 167 -7.47 -20.20 11.28
C ALA A 167 -8.44 -19.93 10.12
N SER A 168 -8.64 -18.65 9.82
CA SER A 168 -9.43 -18.24 8.66
C SER A 168 -8.72 -18.59 7.35
N SER A 169 -9.40 -18.39 6.21
CA SER A 169 -8.77 -18.50 4.90
C SER A 169 -7.56 -17.59 4.73
N LEU A 170 -7.46 -16.47 5.47
CA LEU A 170 -6.34 -15.51 5.38
C LEU A 170 -4.99 -16.10 5.75
N LYS A 171 -4.97 -17.14 6.60
CA LYS A 171 -3.75 -17.89 6.88
C LYS A 171 -3.19 -18.57 5.62
N TYR A 172 -4.08 -19.06 4.76
CA TYR A 172 -3.71 -19.83 3.57
C TYR A 172 -3.61 -18.94 2.33
N ASN A 173 -4.51 -17.95 2.22
CA ASN A 173 -4.64 -17.01 1.12
C ASN A 173 -4.56 -15.57 1.66
N PRO A 174 -3.37 -15.07 1.99
CA PRO A 174 -3.21 -13.71 2.47
C PRO A 174 -3.50 -12.71 1.35
N VAL A 175 -4.24 -11.65 1.66
CA VAL A 175 -4.58 -10.61 0.70
C VAL A 175 -3.43 -9.64 0.49
N ARG A 176 -3.43 -8.99 -0.67
CA ARG A 176 -2.57 -7.85 -0.99
C ARG A 176 -3.40 -6.68 -1.50
N PHE A 177 -3.02 -5.47 -1.09
CA PHE A 177 -3.58 -4.25 -1.65
C PHE A 177 -2.97 -4.00 -3.03
N VAL A 178 -3.78 -4.15 -4.07
CA VAL A 178 -3.35 -3.97 -5.47
C VAL A 178 -3.32 -2.50 -5.87
N THR A 179 -4.24 -1.72 -5.32
CA THR A 179 -4.35 -0.27 -5.54
C THR A 179 -4.39 0.39 -4.19
N ARG A 180 -3.61 1.46 -4.03
CA ARG A 180 -3.60 2.33 -2.85
C ARG A 180 -3.64 3.77 -3.32
N GLY A 181 -4.45 4.59 -2.68
CA GLY A 181 -4.62 5.99 -3.06
C GLY A 181 -5.09 6.84 -1.91
N ILE A 182 -4.92 8.15 -2.04
CA ILE A 182 -5.30 9.13 -1.02
C ILE A 182 -6.04 10.27 -1.70
N THR A 183 -7.19 10.62 -1.15
CA THR A 183 -7.85 11.90 -1.41
C THR A 183 -7.57 12.82 -0.24
N GLY A 184 -6.86 13.95 -0.47
CA GLY A 184 -6.50 14.91 0.58
C GLY A 184 -5.00 15.07 0.79
N SER A 185 -4.59 15.44 2.01
CA SER A 185 -3.20 15.68 2.36
C SER A 185 -2.56 14.48 3.08
N LEU A 186 -1.29 14.19 2.75
CA LEU A 186 -0.53 13.05 3.28
C LEU A 186 -0.14 13.22 4.76
N GLY A 187 0.15 14.46 5.19
CA GLY A 187 0.79 14.73 6.47
C GLY A 187 2.30 14.52 6.42
N ARG A 188 2.94 14.40 7.60
CA ARG A 188 4.40 14.24 7.71
C ARG A 188 4.89 12.80 7.53
N LYS A 189 4.03 11.81 7.67
CA LYS A 189 4.38 10.39 7.56
C LYS A 189 3.83 9.80 6.28
N ASP A 190 4.70 9.11 5.54
CA ASP A 190 4.31 8.37 4.35
C ASP A 190 3.32 7.25 4.72
N VAL A 191 2.15 7.29 4.09
CA VAL A 191 1.08 6.31 4.27
C VAL A 191 1.39 5.02 3.53
N TYR A 192 2.04 5.12 2.36
CA TYR A 192 2.30 3.96 1.51
C TYR A 192 3.27 2.98 2.17
N ASP A 193 4.25 3.51 2.92
CA ASP A 193 5.18 2.72 3.74
C ASP A 193 4.46 1.95 4.85
N MET A 194 3.46 2.55 5.51
CA MET A 194 2.72 1.88 6.60
C MET A 194 2.05 0.59 6.12
N PHE A 195 1.56 0.58 4.87
CA PHE A 195 0.93 -0.58 4.26
C PHE A 195 1.89 -1.38 3.37
N GLY A 196 3.21 -1.27 3.57
CA GLY A 196 4.20 -2.09 2.84
C GLY A 196 4.20 -3.57 3.26
N SER A 197 3.84 -3.84 4.51
CA SER A 197 3.86 -5.20 5.08
C SER A 197 2.57 -5.99 4.75
N PRO A 198 2.66 -7.23 4.23
CA PRO A 198 1.48 -8.09 4.09
C PRO A 198 0.77 -8.35 5.42
N LEU A 199 1.52 -8.41 6.53
CA LEU A 199 0.94 -8.61 7.86
C LEU A 199 -0.04 -7.48 8.20
N VAL A 200 0.37 -6.23 7.95
CA VAL A 200 -0.44 -5.03 8.21
C VAL A 200 -1.67 -4.99 7.29
N GLN A 201 -1.49 -5.30 6.00
CA GLN A 201 -2.61 -5.37 5.05
C GLN A 201 -3.67 -6.40 5.47
N ASN A 202 -3.23 -7.60 5.90
CA ASN A 202 -4.12 -8.67 6.34
C ASN A 202 -4.75 -8.40 7.71
N LEU A 203 -4.04 -7.73 8.62
CA LEU A 203 -4.60 -7.21 9.88
C LEU A 203 -5.78 -6.29 9.58
N CYS A 204 -5.60 -5.30 8.70
CA CYS A 204 -6.67 -4.37 8.32
C CYS A 204 -7.84 -5.09 7.62
N TYR A 205 -7.54 -6.06 6.75
CA TYR A 205 -8.58 -6.84 6.08
C TYR A 205 -9.39 -7.70 7.07
N ALA A 206 -8.73 -8.33 8.05
CA ALA A 206 -9.41 -9.12 9.08
C ALA A 206 -10.41 -8.29 9.92
N VAL A 207 -10.16 -6.99 10.06
CA VAL A 207 -11.03 -6.04 10.79
C VAL A 207 -11.81 -5.10 9.88
N ARG A 208 -11.95 -5.42 8.58
CA ARG A 208 -12.69 -4.60 7.61
C ARG A 208 -14.15 -4.40 8.02
N ASP A 209 -14.81 -5.51 8.34
CA ASP A 209 -16.27 -5.55 8.53
C ASP A 209 -16.69 -5.83 9.99
N THR A 210 -15.73 -6.22 10.84
CA THR A 210 -16.01 -6.74 12.19
C THR A 210 -15.01 -6.26 13.22
N TRP A 211 -15.51 -5.87 14.40
CA TRP A 211 -14.69 -5.54 15.55
C TRP A 211 -13.99 -6.78 16.11
N LYS A 212 -12.66 -6.80 16.08
CA LYS A 212 -11.85 -7.92 16.60
C LYS A 212 -10.75 -7.46 17.55
N THR A 213 -10.50 -8.26 18.55
CA THR A 213 -9.31 -8.14 19.42
C THR A 213 -8.06 -8.56 18.67
N VAL A 214 -6.88 -8.17 19.17
CA VAL A 214 -5.59 -8.63 18.62
C VAL A 214 -5.50 -10.16 18.56
N ASN A 215 -6.07 -10.85 19.54
CA ASN A 215 -6.10 -12.30 19.61
C ASN A 215 -6.99 -12.93 18.53
N GLU A 216 -8.17 -12.35 18.27
CA GLU A 216 -9.05 -12.81 17.18
C GLU A 216 -8.39 -12.59 15.81
N ILE A 217 -7.68 -11.48 15.61
CA ILE A 217 -6.92 -11.22 14.38
C ILE A 217 -5.76 -12.22 14.26
N ALA A 218 -5.05 -12.50 15.35
CA ALA A 218 -3.96 -13.47 15.37
C ALA A 218 -4.45 -14.88 15.00
N ASP A 219 -5.63 -15.28 15.52
CA ASP A 219 -6.32 -16.52 15.15
C ASP A 219 -6.61 -16.53 13.63
N ASP A 220 -7.18 -15.46 13.07
CA ASP A 220 -7.50 -15.36 11.64
C ASP A 220 -6.27 -15.51 10.72
N LEU A 221 -5.16 -14.87 11.10
CA LEU A 221 -3.92 -14.82 10.32
C LEU A 221 -3.00 -16.02 10.58
N GLY A 222 -3.25 -16.79 11.64
CA GLY A 222 -2.39 -17.90 12.06
C GLY A 222 -1.01 -17.45 12.56
N VAL A 223 -0.92 -16.26 13.16
CA VAL A 223 0.32 -15.65 13.66
C VAL A 223 0.28 -15.46 15.17
N SER A 224 1.42 -15.14 15.78
CA SER A 224 1.45 -14.75 17.19
C SER A 224 0.84 -13.36 17.39
N PRO A 225 -0.07 -13.15 18.36
CA PRO A 225 -0.66 -11.84 18.64
C PRO A 225 0.40 -10.78 19.01
N VAL A 226 1.57 -11.19 19.52
CA VAL A 226 2.68 -10.29 19.85
C VAL A 226 3.12 -9.45 18.65
N TYR A 227 3.08 -10.02 17.43
CA TYR A 227 3.48 -9.29 16.22
C TYR A 227 2.44 -8.27 15.75
N LEU A 228 1.22 -8.34 16.28
CA LEU A 228 0.10 -7.49 15.89
C LEU A 228 -0.17 -6.37 16.89
N GLU A 229 0.29 -6.50 18.14
CA GLU A 229 0.04 -5.50 19.21
C GLU A 229 0.53 -4.10 18.81
N ASP A 230 1.80 -3.99 18.41
CA ASP A 230 2.40 -2.71 18.04
C ASP A 230 1.85 -2.17 16.72
N GLU A 231 1.56 -3.05 15.74
CA GLU A 231 1.00 -2.65 14.45
C GLU A 231 -0.45 -2.14 14.59
N ALA A 232 -1.29 -2.82 15.37
CA ALA A 232 -2.66 -2.38 15.61
C ALA A 232 -2.69 -1.03 16.36
N ALA A 233 -1.83 -0.87 17.37
CA ALA A 233 -1.70 0.39 18.12
C ALA A 233 -1.20 1.53 17.23
N ARG A 234 -0.21 1.26 16.36
CA ARG A 234 0.29 2.23 15.39
C ARG A 234 -0.81 2.64 14.41
N LEU A 235 -1.52 1.69 13.81
CA LEU A 235 -2.59 2.01 12.86
C LEU A 235 -3.74 2.79 13.50
N GLU A 236 -4.08 2.48 14.76
CA GLU A 236 -5.04 3.29 15.54
C GLU A 236 -4.52 4.72 15.76
N GLU A 237 -3.26 4.86 16.16
CA GLU A 237 -2.64 6.17 16.38
C GLU A 237 -2.71 7.07 15.14
N PHE A 238 -2.55 6.47 13.95
CA PHE A 238 -2.62 7.15 12.65
C PHE A 238 -4.02 7.20 12.05
N GLY A 239 -5.06 6.74 12.77
CA GLY A 239 -6.46 6.86 12.35
C GLY A 239 -6.92 5.85 11.30
N PHE A 240 -6.14 4.80 11.01
CA PHE A 240 -6.54 3.73 10.10
C PHE A 240 -7.39 2.66 10.77
N LEU A 241 -7.31 2.56 12.10
CA LEU A 241 -8.18 1.71 12.90
C LEU A 241 -8.92 2.55 13.95
N LYS A 242 -10.21 2.26 14.13
CA LYS A 242 -10.97 2.66 15.31
C LYS A 242 -10.78 1.63 16.41
N LYS A 243 -10.84 2.10 17.67
CA LYS A 243 -10.74 1.25 18.85
C LYS A 243 -11.97 1.36 19.74
N LYS A 244 -12.48 0.22 20.23
CA LYS A 244 -13.58 0.11 21.20
C LYS A 244 -13.22 -0.95 22.23
N GLY A 245 -12.77 -0.51 23.40
CA GLY A 245 -12.20 -1.42 24.40
C GLY A 245 -10.87 -2.00 23.90
N ASP A 246 -10.79 -3.33 23.80
CA ASP A 246 -9.66 -4.09 23.27
C ASP A 246 -9.83 -4.51 21.79
N LYS A 247 -10.93 -4.07 21.15
CA LYS A 247 -11.25 -4.39 19.75
C LYS A 247 -10.93 -3.26 18.80
N TYR A 248 -10.54 -3.63 17.58
CA TYR A 248 -10.23 -2.73 16.47
C TYR A 248 -11.16 -2.96 15.27
N LEU A 249 -11.35 -1.91 14.48
CA LEU A 249 -12.12 -1.91 13.22
C LEU A 249 -11.43 -1.00 12.20
N ALA A 250 -11.37 -1.38 10.92
CA ALA A 250 -10.80 -0.54 9.87
C ALA A 250 -11.62 0.75 9.66
N ASP A 251 -10.92 1.87 9.45
CA ASP A 251 -11.50 3.20 9.26
C ASP A 251 -10.97 3.92 8.01
N PHE A 252 -11.00 3.21 6.89
CA PHE A 252 -10.66 3.72 5.56
C PHE A 252 -11.37 2.89 4.49
N LEU A 253 -11.41 3.34 3.24
CA LEU A 253 -12.07 2.60 2.16
C LEU A 253 -11.23 1.40 1.74
N LEU A 254 -11.56 0.22 2.26
CA LEU A 254 -10.97 -1.06 1.87
C LEU A 254 -11.97 -1.86 1.05
N GLU A 255 -11.82 -1.83 -0.27
CA GLU A 255 -12.78 -2.41 -1.20
C GLU A 255 -12.33 -3.77 -1.72
N GLU A 256 -13.29 -4.66 -1.93
CA GLU A 256 -13.14 -5.94 -2.62
C GLU A 256 -14.32 -6.09 -3.57
N PRO A 257 -14.28 -5.41 -4.73
CA PRO A 257 -15.42 -5.37 -5.64
C PRO A 257 -15.68 -6.76 -6.22
N SER A 258 -16.95 -7.17 -6.24
CA SER A 258 -17.36 -8.40 -6.92
C SER A 258 -17.23 -8.26 -8.44
N LEU A 259 -17.12 -9.39 -9.15
CA LEU A 259 -17.07 -9.40 -10.62
C LEU A 259 -18.31 -8.72 -11.24
N ASP A 260 -19.48 -8.90 -10.63
CA ASP A 260 -20.73 -8.25 -11.10
C ASP A 260 -20.70 -6.75 -10.89
N PHE A 261 -20.12 -6.27 -9.79
CA PHE A 261 -19.91 -4.84 -9.59
C PHE A 261 -18.94 -4.26 -10.61
N LEU A 262 -17.84 -4.97 -10.92
CA LEU A 262 -16.88 -4.53 -11.94
C LEU A 262 -17.49 -4.44 -13.34
N ARG A 263 -18.38 -5.38 -13.71
CA ARG A 263 -19.15 -5.30 -14.96
C ARG A 263 -20.07 -4.09 -14.98
N LEU A 264 -20.83 -3.90 -13.90
CA LEU A 264 -21.70 -2.73 -13.75
C LEU A 264 -20.91 -1.42 -13.84
N GLU A 265 -19.75 -1.34 -13.19
CA GLU A 265 -18.85 -0.18 -13.25
C GLU A 265 -18.46 0.11 -14.70
N ASN A 266 -17.91 -0.88 -15.39
CA ASN A 266 -17.48 -0.75 -16.79
C ASN A 266 -18.62 -0.33 -17.72
N ASP A 267 -19.80 -0.95 -17.61
CA ASP A 267 -20.96 -0.65 -18.44
C ASP A 267 -21.52 0.75 -18.14
N THR A 268 -21.53 1.15 -16.87
CA THR A 268 -21.96 2.47 -16.43
C THR A 268 -21.08 3.56 -17.02
N TYR A 269 -19.76 3.39 -16.97
CA TYR A 269 -18.83 4.37 -17.51
C TYR A 269 -18.83 4.42 -19.04
N LYS A 270 -19.01 3.28 -19.72
CA LYS A 270 -19.24 3.24 -21.18
C LYS A 270 -20.51 4.02 -21.56
N ALA A 271 -21.63 3.76 -20.88
CA ALA A 271 -22.89 4.47 -21.11
C ALA A 271 -22.77 5.98 -20.81
N ALA A 272 -22.05 6.37 -19.76
CA ALA A 272 -21.79 7.77 -19.46
C ALA A 272 -20.95 8.45 -20.56
N ALA A 273 -19.90 7.78 -21.05
CA ALA A 273 -19.09 8.27 -22.15
C ALA A 273 -19.89 8.39 -23.46
N ASP A 274 -20.85 7.47 -23.71
CA ASP A 274 -21.76 7.54 -24.86
C ASP A 274 -22.64 8.80 -24.86
N LEU A 275 -23.02 9.30 -23.68
CA LEU A 275 -23.82 10.52 -23.54
C LEU A 275 -23.00 11.80 -23.81
N PHE A 276 -21.67 11.75 -23.72
CA PHE A 276 -20.83 12.94 -23.62
C PHE A 276 -19.76 13.06 -24.70
N ALA A 277 -18.97 12.02 -24.92
CA ALA A 277 -17.71 12.13 -25.66
C ALA A 277 -17.93 12.48 -27.14
N ASP A 278 -18.88 11.82 -27.80
CA ASP A 278 -19.19 12.06 -29.22
C ASP A 278 -19.75 13.45 -29.47
N GLU A 279 -20.63 13.91 -28.59
CA GLU A 279 -21.24 15.24 -28.65
C GLU A 279 -20.20 16.33 -28.37
N LEU A 280 -19.32 16.11 -27.39
CA LEU A 280 -18.23 17.04 -27.08
C LEU A 280 -17.27 17.16 -28.26
N TYR A 281 -16.86 16.03 -28.85
CA TYR A 281 -16.03 16.02 -30.05
C TYR A 281 -16.69 16.83 -31.18
N ALA A 282 -17.96 16.54 -31.50
CA ALA A 282 -18.68 17.23 -32.56
C ALA A 282 -18.71 18.74 -32.32
N ARG A 283 -19.14 19.19 -31.13
CA ARG A 283 -19.21 20.61 -30.78
C ARG A 283 -17.86 21.32 -30.83
N LEU A 284 -16.77 20.67 -30.41
CA LEU A 284 -15.43 21.26 -30.49
C LEU A 284 -14.98 21.42 -31.96
N THR A 285 -15.27 20.42 -32.80
CA THR A 285 -14.88 20.46 -34.22
C THR A 285 -15.76 21.37 -35.08
N GLU A 286 -17.02 21.58 -34.71
CA GLU A 286 -17.97 22.42 -35.46
C GLU A 286 -17.88 23.90 -35.09
N ARG A 287 -17.55 24.24 -33.84
CA ARG A 287 -17.69 25.61 -33.32
C ARG A 287 -16.53 26.56 -33.64
N GLY A 288 -15.52 26.14 -34.41
CA GLY A 288 -14.33 26.95 -34.71
C GLY A 288 -13.49 27.36 -33.47
N VAL A 289 -13.87 26.88 -32.28
CA VAL A 289 -13.22 27.24 -31.00
C VAL A 289 -11.76 26.78 -30.97
N LEU A 290 -11.44 25.67 -31.66
CA LEU A 290 -10.08 25.16 -31.81
C LEU A 290 -9.18 26.08 -32.65
N ASP A 291 -9.75 27.03 -33.40
CA ASP A 291 -9.01 28.03 -34.19
C ASP A 291 -8.81 29.36 -33.43
N SER A 292 -9.25 29.43 -32.17
CA SER A 292 -9.10 30.62 -31.35
C SER A 292 -7.62 31.00 -31.20
N PRO A 293 -7.24 32.26 -31.42
CA PRO A 293 -5.86 32.72 -31.22
C PRO A 293 -5.44 32.65 -29.75
N ALA A 294 -6.38 32.53 -28.82
CA ALA A 294 -6.14 32.36 -27.39
C ALA A 294 -5.78 30.92 -26.98
N ILE A 295 -5.71 29.98 -27.93
CA ILE A 295 -5.16 28.64 -27.73
C ILE A 295 -3.78 28.60 -28.35
N THR A 296 -2.74 28.53 -27.52
CA THR A 296 -1.35 28.58 -27.94
C THR A 296 -0.60 27.29 -27.61
N GLY A 297 0.68 27.22 -28.01
CA GLY A 297 1.51 26.02 -27.95
C GLY A 297 2.03 25.57 -29.32
N ARG A 298 3.05 24.69 -29.32
CA ARG A 298 3.74 24.18 -30.52
C ARG A 298 2.79 23.56 -31.53
N TRP A 299 1.83 22.80 -31.03
CA TRP A 299 0.93 21.96 -31.84
C TRP A 299 -0.44 22.61 -32.07
N LYS A 300 -0.56 23.94 -31.96
CA LYS A 300 -1.86 24.64 -32.09
C LYS A 300 -2.59 24.43 -33.43
N THR A 301 -1.87 24.05 -34.48
CA THR A 301 -2.46 23.73 -35.80
C THR A 301 -2.87 22.26 -35.93
N ASP A 302 -2.41 21.39 -35.04
CA ASP A 302 -2.79 19.98 -34.98
C ASP A 302 -4.06 19.83 -34.13
N LYS A 303 -5.21 19.69 -34.81
CA LYS A 303 -6.51 19.54 -34.16
C LYS A 303 -6.61 18.26 -33.34
N ASN A 304 -5.94 17.18 -33.74
CA ASN A 304 -5.95 15.93 -32.99
C ASN A 304 -5.23 16.13 -31.64
N PHE A 305 -4.06 16.78 -31.66
CA PHE A 305 -3.34 17.13 -30.43
C PHE A 305 -4.16 18.03 -29.50
N LEU A 306 -4.80 19.09 -30.03
CA LEU A 306 -5.66 19.96 -29.23
C LEU A 306 -6.80 19.18 -28.57
N LEU A 307 -7.46 18.27 -29.29
CA LEU A 307 -8.55 17.47 -28.73
C LEU A 307 -8.06 16.52 -27.63
N TRP A 308 -6.86 15.93 -27.76
CA TRP A 308 -6.24 15.13 -26.70
C TRP A 308 -5.96 15.93 -25.41
N ALA A 309 -5.76 17.25 -25.51
CA ALA A 309 -5.63 18.11 -24.34
C ALA A 309 -6.99 18.57 -23.80
N LEU A 310 -7.86 19.05 -24.68
CA LEU A 310 -9.08 19.74 -24.29
C LEU A 310 -10.22 18.80 -23.86
N ILE A 311 -10.40 17.65 -24.52
CA ILE A 311 -11.46 16.71 -24.16
C ILE A 311 -11.33 16.21 -22.72
N PRO A 312 -10.17 15.72 -22.26
CA PRO A 312 -10.08 15.20 -20.90
C PRO A 312 -10.19 16.32 -19.86
N TYR A 313 -9.70 17.52 -20.17
CA TYR A 313 -9.90 18.71 -19.33
C TYR A 313 -11.38 19.06 -19.19
N ILE A 314 -12.10 19.20 -20.31
CA ILE A 314 -13.53 19.55 -20.30
C ILE A 314 -14.36 18.43 -19.64
N ALA A 315 -14.04 17.16 -19.91
CA ALA A 315 -14.70 16.03 -19.27
C ALA A 315 -14.52 16.07 -17.74
N ALA A 316 -13.33 16.40 -17.23
CA ALA A 316 -13.05 16.48 -15.81
C ALA A 316 -13.63 17.73 -15.13
N CYS A 317 -13.57 18.89 -15.79
CA CYS A 317 -13.77 20.19 -15.15
C CYS A 317 -15.09 20.89 -15.51
N SER A 318 -15.89 20.36 -16.46
CA SER A 318 -17.21 20.93 -16.77
C SER A 318 -18.31 20.45 -15.83
N GLY A 319 -19.40 21.21 -15.76
CA GLY A 319 -20.62 20.83 -15.04
C GLY A 319 -20.59 21.05 -13.53
N ASP A 320 -19.71 21.90 -13.01
CA ASP A 320 -19.72 22.25 -11.57
C ASP A 320 -21.09 22.82 -11.12
N SER A 321 -21.79 23.55 -11.99
CA SER A 321 -23.12 24.12 -11.72
C SER A 321 -24.21 23.07 -11.48
N VAL A 322 -24.03 21.84 -12.00
CA VAL A 322 -25.00 20.75 -11.87
C VAL A 322 -24.56 19.69 -10.85
N ARG A 323 -23.41 19.87 -10.20
CA ARG A 323 -22.89 18.96 -9.16
C ARG A 323 -23.51 19.29 -7.81
N GLU A 324 -24.22 18.32 -7.24
CA GLU A 324 -24.69 18.40 -5.85
C GLU A 324 -23.60 17.93 -4.87
N MET A 325 -23.13 18.84 -4.02
CA MET A 325 -22.22 18.54 -2.91
C MET A 325 -22.99 18.60 -1.58
N LYS A 326 -23.23 17.43 -0.99
CA LYS A 326 -23.96 17.20 0.27
C LYS A 326 -23.05 16.89 1.45
N ILE A 327 -21.88 16.31 1.20
CA ILE A 327 -20.90 15.92 2.22
C ILE A 327 -19.62 16.71 1.98
N SER A 328 -19.16 17.42 3.00
CA SER A 328 -17.87 18.12 2.98
C SER A 328 -16.70 17.15 3.09
N PHE A 329 -15.52 17.56 2.65
CA PHE A 329 -14.33 16.73 2.79
C PHE A 329 -13.98 16.47 4.25
N GLU A 330 -14.11 17.49 5.11
CA GLU A 330 -13.86 17.42 6.54
C GLU A 330 -14.83 16.46 7.26
N GLU A 331 -16.06 16.34 6.77
CA GLU A 331 -17.02 15.38 7.31
C GLU A 331 -16.68 13.92 6.98
N ALA A 332 -16.02 13.69 5.85
CA ALA A 332 -15.71 12.37 5.33
C ALA A 332 -14.28 11.90 5.64
N ALA A 333 -13.32 12.81 5.71
CA ALA A 333 -11.90 12.51 5.86
C ALA A 333 -11.50 12.18 7.29
N THR A 334 -10.44 11.38 7.42
CA THR A 334 -9.78 11.12 8.69
C THR A 334 -8.70 12.16 8.95
N VAL A 335 -8.80 12.87 10.08
CA VAL A 335 -7.77 13.80 10.56
C VAL A 335 -6.73 13.02 11.36
N ARG A 336 -5.48 13.08 10.93
CA ARG A 336 -4.36 12.32 11.50
C ARG A 336 -3.49 13.17 12.40
N LYS A 337 -2.87 12.53 13.41
CA LYS A 337 -1.98 13.19 14.38
C LYS A 337 -0.74 13.85 13.75
N ASP A 338 -0.29 13.37 12.60
CA ASP A 338 0.88 13.90 11.90
C ASP A 338 0.54 15.11 11.01
N GLY A 339 -0.72 15.54 10.99
CA GLY A 339 -1.23 16.69 10.24
C GLY A 339 -1.82 16.34 8.87
N GLY A 340 -1.89 15.06 8.51
CA GLY A 340 -2.59 14.63 7.29
C GLY A 340 -4.12 14.64 7.50
N THR A 341 -4.86 15.05 6.48
CA THR A 341 -6.32 14.94 6.43
C THR A 341 -6.68 14.29 5.12
N ASN A 342 -7.05 13.00 5.17
CA ASN A 342 -7.31 12.23 3.97
C ASN A 342 -8.38 11.16 4.12
N ILE A 343 -8.92 10.75 2.97
CA ILE A 343 -9.58 9.46 2.79
C ILE A 343 -8.54 8.56 2.14
N PHE A 344 -8.17 7.49 2.85
CA PHE A 344 -7.28 6.46 2.31
C PHE A 344 -8.11 5.37 1.62
N HIS A 345 -7.60 4.93 0.48
CA HIS A 345 -8.23 3.94 -0.39
C HIS A 345 -7.29 2.77 -0.56
N ALA A 346 -7.82 1.57 -0.39
CA ALA A 346 -7.13 0.34 -0.73
C ALA A 346 -8.12 -0.61 -1.41
N GLN A 347 -7.63 -1.36 -2.40
CA GLN A 347 -8.41 -2.40 -3.05
C GLN A 347 -7.69 -3.74 -2.92
N VAL A 348 -8.45 -4.78 -2.56
CA VAL A 348 -8.06 -6.17 -2.71
C VAL A 348 -8.71 -6.68 -3.99
N ARG A 349 -7.92 -7.29 -4.86
CA ARG A 349 -8.39 -7.79 -6.16
C ARG A 349 -7.62 -9.02 -6.57
N GLU A 350 -8.33 -10.11 -6.84
CA GLU A 350 -7.73 -11.33 -7.39
C GLU A 350 -7.93 -11.45 -8.91
N ALA A 351 -9.07 -11.01 -9.42
CA ALA A 351 -9.42 -11.10 -10.85
C ALA A 351 -10.26 -9.90 -11.31
N VAL A 352 -10.23 -9.64 -12.62
CA VAL A 352 -11.15 -8.73 -13.32
C VAL A 352 -11.86 -9.50 -14.44
N PRO A 353 -13.10 -9.11 -14.80
CA PRO A 353 -13.73 -9.61 -16.03
C PRO A 353 -12.84 -9.34 -17.25
N GLU A 354 -12.88 -10.22 -18.26
CA GLU A 354 -12.08 -10.08 -19.49
C GLU A 354 -12.42 -8.78 -20.24
N GLU A 355 -13.69 -8.39 -20.18
CA GLU A 355 -14.26 -7.18 -20.77
C GLU A 355 -14.01 -5.90 -19.95
N TYR A 356 -13.34 -6.01 -18.79
CA TYR A 356 -13.10 -4.87 -17.89
C TYR A 356 -11.99 -3.97 -18.42
N GLU A 357 -12.33 -2.70 -18.65
CA GLU A 357 -11.37 -1.70 -19.12
C GLU A 357 -10.49 -1.22 -17.96
N ALA A 358 -9.36 -1.90 -17.76
CA ALA A 358 -8.37 -1.48 -16.79
C ALA A 358 -7.70 -0.16 -17.22
N MET A 359 -7.66 0.82 -16.30
CA MET A 359 -7.02 2.12 -16.52
C MET A 359 -5.49 2.03 -16.38
N ASN A 360 -4.85 1.22 -17.21
CA ASN A 360 -3.41 0.98 -17.16
C ASN A 360 -2.63 2.28 -17.45
N GLY A 361 -1.63 2.58 -16.61
CA GLY A 361 -0.82 3.80 -16.75
C GLY A 361 -1.58 5.10 -16.47
N TRP A 362 -2.80 5.03 -15.94
CA TRP A 362 -3.59 6.23 -15.67
C TRP A 362 -3.08 7.03 -14.47
N PHE A 363 -3.02 8.34 -14.64
CA PHE A 363 -2.65 9.30 -13.61
C PHE A 363 -3.51 10.56 -13.71
N GLY A 364 -4.09 11.03 -12.61
CA GLY A 364 -4.95 12.21 -12.58
C GLY A 364 -6.46 11.95 -12.77
N PRO A 365 -7.27 12.99 -13.01
CA PRO A 365 -6.88 14.38 -13.27
C PRO A 365 -6.15 15.03 -12.09
N CYS A 366 -5.04 15.70 -12.38
CA CYS A 366 -4.25 16.44 -11.40
C CYS A 366 -4.16 17.91 -11.80
N TRP A 367 -4.22 18.80 -10.81
CA TRP A 367 -4.00 20.23 -11.02
C TRP A 367 -3.23 20.85 -9.87
N ASN A 368 -2.43 21.87 -10.17
CA ASN A 368 -1.83 22.76 -9.20
C ASN A 368 -1.93 24.20 -9.71
N GLY A 369 -2.00 25.19 -8.81
CA GLY A 369 -2.08 26.59 -9.20
C GLY A 369 -1.24 27.50 -8.31
N ASP A 370 -0.78 28.60 -8.89
CA ASP A 370 0.05 29.63 -8.21
C ASP A 370 -0.72 30.93 -7.92
N GLY A 371 -2.05 30.91 -8.13
CA GLY A 371 -2.95 32.05 -8.00
C GLY A 371 -3.10 32.89 -9.29
N LYS A 372 -2.21 32.71 -10.28
CA LYS A 372 -2.32 33.32 -11.61
C LYS A 372 -2.66 32.28 -12.68
N HIS A 373 -2.02 31.12 -12.60
CA HIS A 373 -2.11 30.03 -13.55
C HIS A 373 -2.45 28.72 -12.84
N ILE A 374 -3.03 27.80 -13.60
CA ILE A 374 -3.25 26.41 -13.25
C ILE A 374 -2.51 25.54 -14.27
N LEU A 375 -1.69 24.61 -13.78
CA LEU A 375 -1.20 23.47 -14.57
C LEU A 375 -2.16 22.31 -14.33
N TRP A 376 -2.76 21.80 -15.39
CA TRP A 376 -3.65 20.64 -15.36
C TRP A 376 -3.10 19.51 -16.22
N GLN A 377 -3.17 18.27 -15.76
CA GLN A 377 -2.71 17.11 -16.54
C GLN A 377 -3.43 15.79 -16.23
N VAL A 378 -3.43 14.91 -17.22
CA VAL A 378 -3.70 13.47 -17.06
C VAL A 378 -2.64 12.65 -17.76
N GLY A 379 -2.21 11.56 -17.12
CA GLY A 379 -1.42 10.49 -17.74
C GLY A 379 -2.30 9.30 -18.11
N SER A 380 -1.95 8.62 -19.20
CA SER A 380 -2.67 7.47 -19.73
C SER A 380 -1.76 6.57 -20.57
N GLU A 381 -2.29 5.48 -21.12
CA GLU A 381 -1.59 4.62 -22.09
C GLU A 381 -1.17 5.34 -23.40
N TRP A 382 -1.67 6.56 -23.65
CA TRP A 382 -1.32 7.38 -24.81
C TRP A 382 -0.33 8.52 -24.51
N SER A 383 0.08 8.69 -23.26
CA SER A 383 1.12 9.65 -22.87
C SER A 383 2.42 8.95 -22.52
N ASP A 384 3.50 9.71 -22.34
CA ASP A 384 4.73 9.18 -21.72
C ASP A 384 4.45 8.76 -20.25
N ASN A 385 5.38 8.04 -19.60
CA ASN A 385 5.23 7.44 -18.26
C ASN A 385 5.10 8.47 -17.12
N LEU A 386 4.08 9.32 -17.14
CA LEU A 386 3.78 10.33 -16.11
C LEU A 386 3.54 9.70 -14.73
N GLN A 387 3.13 8.42 -14.68
CA GLN A 387 2.98 7.68 -13.43
C GLN A 387 4.29 7.58 -12.63
N GLU A 388 5.44 7.48 -13.31
CA GLU A 388 6.76 7.45 -12.65
C GLU A 388 7.10 8.80 -12.00
N ARG A 389 6.47 9.89 -12.46
CA ARG A 389 6.64 11.27 -11.96
C ARG A 389 5.55 11.69 -10.97
N ALA A 390 4.57 10.83 -10.71
CA ALA A 390 3.40 11.13 -9.88
C ALA A 390 3.76 11.58 -8.45
N MET A 391 4.83 11.04 -7.87
CA MET A 391 5.21 11.32 -6.48
C MET A 391 5.64 12.77 -6.25
N ASN A 392 6.23 13.42 -7.26
CA ASN A 392 6.74 14.79 -7.15
C ASN A 392 5.85 15.81 -7.86
N TYR A 393 4.63 15.41 -8.28
CA TYR A 393 3.77 16.25 -9.10
C TYR A 393 3.56 17.66 -8.54
N GLN A 394 3.33 17.80 -7.24
CA GLN A 394 3.08 19.11 -6.62
C GLN A 394 4.30 20.04 -6.75
N GLU A 395 5.50 19.53 -6.48
CA GLU A 395 6.76 20.27 -6.58
C GLU A 395 7.10 20.59 -8.04
N ASP A 396 6.96 19.60 -8.92
CA ASP A 396 7.19 19.75 -10.35
C ASP A 396 6.23 20.77 -10.97
N ALA A 397 4.95 20.69 -10.65
CA ALA A 397 3.94 21.62 -11.15
C ALA A 397 4.18 23.04 -10.66
N ALA A 398 4.53 23.22 -9.38
CA ALA A 398 4.87 24.53 -8.83
C ALA A 398 6.09 25.14 -9.54
N LYS A 399 7.13 24.32 -9.79
CA LYS A 399 8.32 24.76 -10.53
C LYS A 399 8.02 25.08 -11.99
N ILE A 400 7.19 24.29 -12.67
CA ILE A 400 6.75 24.56 -14.05
C ILE A 400 6.04 25.91 -14.13
N LEU A 401 5.06 26.17 -13.25
CA LEU A 401 4.33 27.43 -13.24
C LEU A 401 5.24 28.64 -12.95
N ALA A 402 6.15 28.51 -11.98
CA ALA A 402 7.11 29.55 -11.66
C ALA A 402 8.05 29.88 -12.85
N LEU A 403 8.50 28.85 -13.57
CA LEU A 403 9.34 29.04 -14.77
C LEU A 403 8.54 29.59 -15.95
N TYR A 404 7.29 29.16 -16.13
CA TYR A 404 6.38 29.71 -17.15
C TYR A 404 6.18 31.21 -16.99
N GLU A 405 5.89 31.68 -15.76
CA GLU A 405 5.71 33.10 -15.47
C GLU A 405 7.01 33.90 -15.68
N ARG A 406 8.15 33.37 -15.23
CA ARG A 406 9.45 34.04 -15.37
C ARG A 406 9.88 34.18 -16.82
N GLU A 407 9.62 33.16 -17.65
CA GLU A 407 9.96 33.21 -19.07
C GLU A 407 9.25 34.35 -19.82
N GLN A 408 8.06 34.76 -19.38
CA GLN A 408 7.35 35.90 -19.95
C GLN A 408 8.06 37.24 -19.71
N GLN A 409 8.99 37.29 -18.75
CA GLN A 409 9.65 38.52 -18.29
C GLN A 409 11.14 38.52 -18.63
N GLU A 410 11.80 37.37 -18.54
CA GLU A 410 13.24 37.21 -18.75
C GLU A 410 13.58 35.86 -19.40
N LYS A 411 14.77 35.77 -20.03
CA LYS A 411 15.28 34.50 -20.55
C LYS A 411 15.71 33.60 -19.39
N LEU A 412 15.24 32.35 -19.37
CA LEU A 412 15.65 31.36 -18.38
C LEU A 412 17.09 30.88 -18.59
N SER A 413 17.67 30.30 -17.56
CA SER A 413 19.00 29.66 -17.64
C SER A 413 18.95 28.37 -18.47
N VAL A 414 20.13 27.93 -18.94
CA VAL A 414 20.28 26.67 -19.71
C VAL A 414 19.79 25.47 -18.90
N ASP A 415 20.08 25.42 -17.60
CA ASP A 415 19.68 24.32 -16.73
C ASP A 415 18.16 24.29 -16.52
N GLU A 416 17.50 25.46 -16.44
CA GLU A 416 16.04 25.56 -16.33
C GLU A 416 15.35 25.11 -17.63
N TYR A 417 15.86 25.52 -18.80
CA TYR A 417 15.35 25.03 -20.07
C TYR A 417 15.60 23.53 -20.27
N ALA A 418 16.78 23.03 -19.91
CA ALA A 418 17.07 21.60 -19.95
C ALA A 418 16.12 20.79 -19.05
N TRP A 419 15.81 21.30 -17.86
CA TRP A 419 14.84 20.70 -16.95
C TRP A 419 13.42 20.71 -17.54
N LEU A 420 12.94 21.84 -18.07
CA LEU A 420 11.62 21.92 -18.73
C LEU A 420 11.51 20.96 -19.94
N ALA A 421 12.58 20.83 -20.72
CA ALA A 421 12.65 19.91 -21.86
C ALA A 421 12.63 18.43 -21.39
N GLN A 422 13.36 18.11 -20.32
CA GLN A 422 13.29 16.78 -19.68
C GLN A 422 11.88 16.45 -19.18
N MET A 423 11.19 17.46 -18.64
CA MET A 423 9.80 17.37 -18.20
C MET A 423 8.79 17.33 -19.35
N GLY A 424 9.23 17.49 -20.61
CA GLY A 424 8.37 17.41 -21.79
C GLY A 424 7.56 18.68 -22.07
N GLN A 425 7.79 19.76 -21.31
CA GLN A 425 6.98 20.98 -21.37
C GLN A 425 7.36 21.86 -22.57
N ILE A 426 8.64 21.85 -22.95
CA ILE A 426 9.17 22.64 -24.06
C ILE A 426 10.01 21.79 -25.02
N VAL A 427 10.28 22.33 -26.21
CA VAL A 427 11.45 21.99 -27.03
C VAL A 427 12.30 23.23 -27.25
N LEU A 428 13.59 23.03 -27.50
CA LEU A 428 14.46 24.07 -28.02
C LEU A 428 14.52 23.96 -29.55
N ASP A 429 14.35 25.08 -30.25
CA ASP A 429 14.60 25.14 -31.69
C ASP A 429 16.10 25.18 -32.00
N SER A 430 16.45 25.22 -33.30
CA SER A 430 17.85 25.28 -33.75
C SER A 430 18.61 26.56 -33.36
N GLU A 431 17.91 27.56 -32.81
CA GLU A 431 18.46 28.84 -32.35
C GLU A 431 18.40 28.96 -30.80
N ASP A 432 18.24 27.83 -30.09
CA ASP A 432 18.07 27.76 -28.63
C ASP A 432 16.90 28.59 -28.08
N ARG A 433 15.86 28.81 -28.91
CA ARG A 433 14.60 29.41 -28.43
C ARG A 433 13.69 28.31 -27.94
N ALA A 434 13.18 28.49 -26.72
CA ALA A 434 12.20 27.59 -26.14
C ALA A 434 10.83 27.78 -26.80
N GLN A 435 10.17 26.66 -27.05
CA GLN A 435 8.79 26.62 -27.49
C GLN A 435 8.01 25.63 -26.62
N TRP A 436 6.96 26.12 -25.95
CA TRP A 436 6.05 25.30 -25.18
C TRP A 436 5.31 24.31 -26.07
N GLN A 437 5.39 23.03 -25.71
CA GLN A 437 4.76 21.94 -26.44
C GLN A 437 3.32 21.69 -26.01
N ILE A 438 3.01 21.98 -24.75
CA ILE A 438 1.70 21.80 -24.16
C ILE A 438 0.69 22.81 -24.71
N VAL A 439 -0.59 22.56 -24.47
CA VAL A 439 -1.64 23.53 -24.78
C VAL A 439 -1.67 24.61 -23.72
N VAL A 440 -1.69 25.87 -24.14
CA VAL A 440 -1.84 27.02 -23.25
C VAL A 440 -3.13 27.75 -23.61
N LEU A 441 -3.96 28.03 -22.61
CA LEU A 441 -5.12 28.91 -22.73
C LEU A 441 -4.70 30.29 -22.25
N ASP A 442 -4.71 31.29 -23.13
CA ASP A 442 -4.11 32.60 -22.82
C ASP A 442 -5.00 33.47 -21.92
N ASN A 443 -6.32 33.21 -21.88
CA ASN A 443 -7.26 34.04 -21.14
C ASN A 443 -8.45 33.25 -20.57
N GLN A 444 -9.14 33.89 -19.63
CA GLN A 444 -10.27 33.28 -18.92
C GLN A 444 -11.46 33.04 -19.84
N GLN A 445 -11.66 33.89 -20.86
CA GLN A 445 -12.78 33.78 -21.79
C GLN A 445 -12.74 32.45 -22.57
N ILE A 446 -11.59 32.09 -23.16
CA ILE A 446 -11.50 30.82 -23.91
C ILE A 446 -11.70 29.60 -23.01
N ARG A 447 -11.21 29.66 -21.76
CA ARG A 447 -11.42 28.62 -20.76
C ARG A 447 -12.90 28.44 -20.44
N GLU A 448 -13.62 29.53 -20.17
CA GLU A 448 -15.06 29.51 -19.88
C GLU A 448 -15.88 29.03 -21.07
N GLU A 449 -15.54 29.46 -22.30
CA GLU A 449 -16.18 29.00 -23.53
C GLU A 449 -16.06 27.48 -23.71
N LEU A 450 -14.86 26.92 -23.49
CA LEU A 450 -14.61 25.48 -23.57
C LEU A 450 -15.38 24.69 -22.50
N LEU A 451 -15.37 25.15 -21.24
CA LEU A 451 -16.11 24.50 -20.16
C LEU A 451 -17.63 24.60 -20.36
N ALA A 452 -18.13 25.71 -20.91
CA ALA A 452 -19.53 25.90 -21.20
C ALA A 452 -20.06 24.88 -22.23
N ILE A 453 -19.24 24.45 -23.19
CA ILE A 453 -19.61 23.38 -24.13
C ILE A 453 -19.92 22.09 -23.36
N GLY A 454 -19.03 21.66 -22.46
CA GLY A 454 -19.22 20.46 -21.64
C GLY A 454 -20.40 20.59 -20.68
N THR A 455 -20.53 21.74 -20.00
CA THR A 455 -21.65 22.01 -19.09
C THR A 455 -22.99 21.90 -19.80
N LYS A 456 -23.11 22.47 -21.01
CA LYS A 456 -24.35 22.39 -21.79
C LYS A 456 -24.74 20.96 -22.15
N ILE A 457 -23.78 20.11 -22.52
CA ILE A 457 -24.05 18.69 -22.81
C ILE A 457 -24.59 17.98 -21.55
N ARG A 458 -23.99 18.26 -20.39
CA ARG A 458 -24.42 17.68 -19.11
C ARG A 458 -25.82 18.13 -18.71
N GLU A 459 -26.16 19.41 -18.94
CA GLU A 459 -27.50 19.94 -18.69
C GLU A 459 -28.54 19.27 -19.60
N GLU A 460 -28.24 19.13 -20.89
CA GLU A 460 -29.13 18.46 -21.86
C GLU A 460 -29.34 16.98 -21.56
N LYS A 461 -28.35 16.31 -20.94
CA LYS A 461 -28.37 14.87 -20.60
C LYS A 461 -28.50 14.60 -19.10
N ALA A 462 -28.97 15.59 -18.33
CA ALA A 462 -28.94 15.53 -16.86
C ALA A 462 -29.77 14.36 -16.29
N ALA A 463 -30.89 14.02 -16.92
CA ALA A 463 -31.75 12.94 -16.47
C ALA A 463 -31.09 11.57 -16.66
N GLU A 464 -30.43 11.36 -17.80
CA GLU A 464 -29.70 10.14 -18.13
C GLU A 464 -28.49 9.94 -17.21
N PHE A 465 -27.70 11.00 -16.99
CA PHE A 465 -26.60 10.97 -16.02
C PHE A 465 -27.07 10.67 -14.61
N ARG A 466 -28.18 11.29 -14.16
CA ARG A 466 -28.76 11.03 -12.85
C ARG A 466 -29.15 9.56 -12.69
N LYS A 467 -29.81 8.98 -13.71
CA LYS A 467 -30.21 7.57 -13.71
C LYS A 467 -29.00 6.63 -13.57
N LEU A 468 -27.93 6.88 -14.33
CA LEU A 468 -26.68 6.11 -14.23
C LEU A 468 -26.06 6.24 -12.84
N LYS A 469 -25.97 7.48 -12.33
CA LYS A 469 -25.39 7.78 -11.02
C LYS A 469 -26.15 7.12 -9.87
N GLU A 470 -27.49 7.15 -9.90
CA GLU A 470 -28.33 6.52 -8.88
C GLU A 470 -28.18 4.99 -8.87
N ALA A 471 -28.15 4.36 -10.04
CA ALA A 471 -27.96 2.93 -10.16
C ALA A 471 -26.58 2.50 -9.64
N TYR A 472 -25.52 3.21 -10.06
CA TYR A 472 -24.16 2.95 -9.62
C TYR A 472 -23.98 3.18 -8.12
N THR A 473 -24.48 4.31 -7.60
CA THR A 473 -24.41 4.66 -6.17
C THR A 473 -25.08 3.60 -5.31
N ARG A 474 -26.26 3.12 -5.73
CA ARG A 474 -26.97 2.05 -5.00
C ARG A 474 -26.16 0.77 -4.94
N ALA A 475 -25.51 0.38 -6.04
CA ALA A 475 -24.69 -0.82 -6.08
C ALA A 475 -23.40 -0.65 -5.24
N ALA A 476 -22.72 0.50 -5.36
CA ALA A 476 -21.48 0.79 -4.65
C ALA A 476 -21.66 0.84 -3.12
N LEU A 477 -22.85 1.19 -2.65
CA LEU A 477 -23.16 1.28 -1.21
C LEU A 477 -23.80 0.01 -0.63
N LYS A 478 -24.19 -0.96 -1.46
CA LYS A 478 -25.02 -2.10 -1.06
C LYS A 478 -24.39 -2.94 0.06
N ASP A 479 -23.12 -3.28 -0.11
CA ASP A 479 -22.39 -4.18 0.79
C ASP A 479 -21.27 -3.45 1.56
N LEU A 480 -21.30 -2.10 1.55
CA LEU A 480 -20.28 -1.29 2.16
C LEU A 480 -20.52 -1.15 3.69
N PRO A 481 -19.50 -1.38 4.53
CA PRO A 481 -19.62 -1.21 5.98
C PRO A 481 -20.07 0.20 6.37
N ALA A 482 -20.90 0.30 7.42
CA ALA A 482 -21.52 1.57 7.83
C ALA A 482 -20.51 2.68 8.14
N GLN A 483 -19.33 2.34 8.68
CA GLN A 483 -18.27 3.30 8.99
C GLN A 483 -17.59 3.88 7.74
N MET A 484 -17.56 3.12 6.64
CA MET A 484 -16.98 3.54 5.35
C MET A 484 -17.99 4.30 4.49
N ARG A 485 -19.28 4.21 4.82
CA ARG A 485 -20.36 4.72 4.00
C ARG A 485 -20.25 6.20 3.68
N LYS A 486 -19.91 7.04 4.67
CA LYS A 486 -19.76 8.49 4.47
C LYS A 486 -18.58 8.82 3.56
N MET A 487 -17.45 8.12 3.72
CA MET A 487 -16.28 8.27 2.83
C MET A 487 -16.66 7.95 1.39
N LYS A 488 -17.37 6.83 1.17
CA LYS A 488 -17.79 6.44 -0.18
C LYS A 488 -18.84 7.36 -0.77
N GLU A 489 -19.82 7.76 0.02
CA GLU A 489 -20.83 8.74 -0.41
C GLU A 489 -20.17 10.05 -0.82
N PHE A 490 -19.11 10.50 -0.10
CA PHE A 490 -18.33 11.66 -0.50
C PHE A 490 -17.70 11.50 -1.89
N GLU A 491 -17.04 10.37 -2.16
CA GLU A 491 -16.45 10.07 -3.47
C GLU A 491 -17.48 10.06 -4.60
N LEU A 492 -18.63 9.43 -4.35
CA LEU A 492 -19.69 9.27 -5.35
C LEU A 492 -20.32 10.60 -5.78
N GLN A 493 -20.13 11.69 -5.02
CA GLN A 493 -20.55 13.03 -5.43
C GLN A 493 -19.82 13.49 -6.70
N PHE A 494 -18.59 13.00 -6.90
CA PHE A 494 -17.74 13.27 -8.05
C PHE A 494 -17.97 12.30 -9.21
N LEU A 495 -18.92 11.37 -9.13
CA LEU A 495 -19.16 10.44 -10.23
C LEU A 495 -19.48 11.20 -11.53
N PHE A 496 -18.68 10.94 -12.58
CA PHE A 496 -18.68 11.63 -13.86
C PHE A 496 -18.23 13.11 -13.85
N ASN A 497 -17.74 13.66 -12.74
CA ASN A 497 -17.22 15.02 -12.61
C ASN A 497 -15.89 14.99 -11.86
N SER A 498 -14.80 15.42 -12.47
CA SER A 498 -13.45 15.24 -11.91
C SER A 498 -13.11 13.76 -11.66
N ASP A 499 -13.69 12.89 -12.48
CA ASP A 499 -13.62 11.44 -12.36
C ASP A 499 -12.71 10.86 -13.46
N GLY A 500 -11.55 10.34 -13.06
CA GLY A 500 -10.57 9.77 -13.98
C GLY A 500 -11.12 8.62 -14.83
N ARG A 501 -11.98 7.75 -14.28
CA ARG A 501 -12.61 6.66 -15.05
C ARG A 501 -13.47 7.21 -16.17
N PHE A 502 -14.31 8.19 -15.86
CA PHE A 502 -15.14 8.84 -16.86
C PHE A 502 -14.32 9.47 -17.99
N VAL A 503 -13.23 10.16 -17.63
CA VAL A 503 -12.31 10.77 -18.62
C VAL A 503 -11.68 9.68 -19.50
N TYR A 504 -11.16 8.61 -18.90
CA TYR A 504 -10.56 7.48 -19.62
C TYR A 504 -11.54 6.84 -20.61
N HIS A 505 -12.77 6.57 -20.17
CA HIS A 505 -13.81 6.00 -21.04
C HIS A 505 -14.21 6.94 -22.18
N CYS A 506 -14.21 8.27 -21.96
CA CYS A 506 -14.41 9.23 -23.04
C CYS A 506 -13.28 9.14 -24.08
N LEU A 507 -12.03 9.07 -23.66
CA LEU A 507 -10.88 8.92 -24.55
C LEU A 507 -10.93 7.58 -25.31
N LYS A 508 -11.12 6.45 -24.61
CA LYS A 508 -11.24 5.12 -25.25
C LYS A 508 -12.33 5.09 -26.31
N LYS A 509 -13.50 5.65 -26.02
CA LYS A 509 -14.61 5.71 -26.98
C LYS A 509 -14.23 6.46 -28.25
N LEU A 510 -13.55 7.60 -28.12
CA LEU A 510 -13.14 8.40 -29.27
C LEU A 510 -12.00 7.76 -30.07
N VAL A 511 -11.07 7.07 -29.40
CA VAL A 511 -10.03 6.27 -30.07
C VAL A 511 -10.66 5.09 -30.83
N ASN A 512 -11.52 4.31 -30.18
CA ASN A 512 -12.16 3.14 -30.78
C ASN A 512 -13.07 3.49 -31.97
N SER A 513 -13.64 4.69 -31.99
CA SER A 513 -14.43 5.20 -33.12
C SER A 513 -13.59 5.85 -34.23
N GLY A 514 -12.28 5.97 -34.06
CA GLY A 514 -11.38 6.63 -35.00
C GLY A 514 -11.46 8.16 -35.02
N LYS A 515 -12.19 8.77 -34.07
CA LYS A 515 -12.30 10.23 -33.93
C LYS A 515 -11.04 10.84 -33.34
N LEU A 516 -10.40 10.15 -32.39
CA LEU A 516 -9.06 10.48 -31.92
C LEU A 516 -8.06 9.48 -32.48
N THR A 517 -7.04 9.99 -33.15
CA THR A 517 -5.90 9.17 -33.59
C THR A 517 -4.87 9.12 -32.45
N PRO A 518 -4.34 7.94 -32.09
CA PRO A 518 -3.27 7.85 -31.10
C PRO A 518 -2.09 8.77 -31.46
N PRO A 519 -1.51 9.46 -30.47
CA PRO A 519 -0.47 10.45 -30.73
C PRO A 519 0.86 9.79 -31.15
N PRO A 520 1.64 10.43 -32.05
CA PRO A 520 3.00 10.01 -32.37
C PRO A 520 3.94 10.21 -31.17
N GLU A 521 5.07 9.50 -31.17
CA GLU A 521 6.05 9.49 -30.06
C GLU A 521 6.51 10.90 -29.64
N GLU A 522 6.68 11.82 -30.60
CA GLU A 522 7.13 13.18 -30.32
C GLU A 522 6.13 14.03 -29.52
N GLN A 523 4.85 13.65 -29.53
CA GLN A 523 3.79 14.37 -28.80
C GLN A 523 3.52 13.78 -27.41
N LYS A 524 3.88 12.52 -27.15
CA LYS A 524 3.51 11.78 -25.93
C LYS A 524 3.91 12.47 -24.62
N LYS A 525 5.02 13.20 -24.62
CA LYS A 525 5.54 13.93 -23.44
C LYS A 525 4.72 15.17 -23.06
N ALA A 526 4.06 15.80 -24.02
CA ALA A 526 3.24 16.99 -23.81
C ALA A 526 1.73 16.67 -23.80
N MET A 527 1.39 15.38 -23.97
CA MET A 527 0.02 14.91 -24.13
C MET A 527 -0.82 15.25 -22.90
N SER A 528 -2.05 15.68 -23.14
CA SER A 528 -3.06 15.93 -22.10
C SER A 528 -2.58 16.81 -20.93
N THR A 529 -1.70 17.77 -21.23
CA THR A 529 -1.17 18.76 -20.28
C THR A 529 -1.55 20.16 -20.74
N LEU A 530 -2.02 21.01 -19.82
CA LEU A 530 -2.48 22.37 -20.09
C LEU A 530 -1.98 23.36 -19.04
N ILE A 531 -1.62 24.56 -19.49
CA ILE A 531 -1.56 25.76 -18.63
C ILE A 531 -2.73 26.67 -18.98
N MET A 532 -3.36 27.25 -17.97
CA MET A 532 -4.50 28.16 -18.14
C MET A 532 -4.52 29.18 -17.00
N PRO A 533 -5.30 30.28 -17.09
CA PRO A 533 -5.49 31.20 -15.98
C PRO A 533 -6.22 30.52 -14.83
N ALA A 534 -5.92 30.95 -13.59
CA ALA A 534 -6.48 30.38 -12.37
C ALA A 534 -8.00 30.57 -12.22
#